data_AF-A0A976M5M0-F1
#
_entry.id   AF-A0A976M5M0-F1
#
_cell.length_a   1.000
_cell.length_b   1.000
_cell.length_c   1.000
_cell.angle_alpha   90.00
_cell.angle_beta   90.00
_cell.angle_gamma   90.00
#
_symmetry.space_group_name_H-M   'P 1'
#
loop_
_entity.id
_entity.type
_entity.pdbx_description
1 polymer ?
#
loop_
_entity_poly.entity_id
_entity_poly.type
_entity_poly.pdbx_seq_one_letter_code
_entity_poly.pdbx_strand_id
1 'polypeptide(L)'
;MISLFFYSVHYTLHYHSSKRKMAARVSKSAKKGKRTKKDPNAPKRALSSYMFFAKEKRNELIKENPELAKDVATVGKLVGAAWNSLDDSEKAPYEKLAEADRERYEREKLEYYK
;
A
#
# COMPACT_ATOMS: atom_id res chain seq x y z
N MET A 1 52.09 14.41 16.15
CA MET A 1 50.94 13.68 16.74
C MET A 1 49.75 14.61 16.79
N ILE A 2 48.53 14.06 16.71
CA ILE A 2 47.20 14.73 16.60
C ILE A 2 46.83 15.01 15.13
N SER A 3 45.76 14.52 14.53
CA SER A 3 44.79 13.48 14.89
C SER A 3 44.05 13.11 13.61
N LEU A 4 44.10 11.84 13.21
CA LEU A 4 43.25 11.22 12.19
C LEU A 4 41.81 11.08 12.72
N PHE A 5 41.08 12.19 12.86
CA PHE A 5 39.71 12.19 13.42
C PHE A 5 38.71 13.07 12.63
N PHE A 6 39.00 13.38 11.38
CA PHE A 6 38.07 14.13 10.52
C PHE A 6 37.33 13.30 9.47
N TYR A 7 37.49 11.96 9.47
CA TYR A 7 36.79 11.06 8.56
C TYR A 7 35.58 10.34 9.18
N SER A 8 35.16 10.68 10.41
CA SER A 8 34.08 9.98 11.13
C SER A 8 32.96 10.90 11.64
N VAL A 9 32.67 12.00 10.94
CA VAL A 9 31.53 12.87 11.28
C VAL A 9 30.69 13.25 10.04
N HIS A 10 30.94 12.66 8.87
CA HIS A 10 30.05 12.83 7.71
C HIS A 10 29.06 11.67 7.52
N TYR A 11 29.12 10.63 8.34
CA TYR A 11 28.21 9.48 8.25
C TYR A 11 27.04 9.50 9.24
N THR A 12 26.82 10.63 9.92
CA THR A 12 25.79 10.75 10.97
C THR A 12 24.71 11.78 10.66
N LEU A 13 24.83 12.59 9.60
CA LEU A 13 23.85 13.64 9.31
C LEU A 13 22.66 13.21 8.43
N HIS A 14 22.70 12.04 7.79
CA HIS A 14 21.58 11.57 6.95
C HIS A 14 20.62 10.59 7.67
N TYR A 15 20.75 10.38 8.98
CA TYR A 15 19.93 9.41 9.71
C TYR A 15 18.78 10.04 10.54
N HIS A 16 18.74 11.37 10.69
CA HIS A 16 17.79 12.03 11.59
C HIS A 16 16.53 12.61 10.90
N SER A 17 16.50 12.69 9.57
CA SER A 17 15.34 13.22 8.80
C SER A 17 14.20 12.18 8.67
N SER A 18 14.52 10.89 8.59
CA SER A 18 13.51 9.83 8.39
C SER A 18 12.59 9.60 9.60
N LYS A 19 13.02 9.90 10.83
CA LYS A 19 12.19 9.69 12.03
C LYS A 19 11.01 10.67 12.13
N ARG A 20 11.14 11.90 11.58
CA ARG A 20 10.06 12.90 11.63
C ARG A 20 8.92 12.60 10.66
N LYS A 21 9.21 12.00 9.49
CA LYS A 21 8.18 11.58 8.52
C LYS A 21 7.39 10.33 8.96
N MET A 22 7.98 9.46 9.78
CA MET A 22 7.32 8.26 10.31
C MET A 22 6.32 8.58 11.43
N ALA A 23 6.59 9.57 12.29
CA ALA A 23 5.72 9.94 13.40
C ALA A 23 4.38 10.54 12.95
N ALA A 24 4.35 11.27 11.82
CA ALA A 24 3.13 11.88 11.30
C ALA A 24 2.14 10.88 10.66
N ARG A 25 2.57 9.65 10.32
CA ARG A 25 1.70 8.62 9.73
C ARG A 25 0.94 7.76 10.76
N VAL A 26 1.31 7.83 12.04
CA VAL A 26 0.75 6.97 13.11
C VAL A 26 -0.56 7.51 13.70
N SER A 27 -0.90 8.80 13.51
CA SER A 27 -2.06 9.42 14.18
C SER A 27 -3.41 9.28 13.46
N LYS A 28 -3.49 8.61 12.29
CA LYS A 28 -4.75 8.46 11.53
C LYS A 28 -5.35 7.04 11.57
N SER A 29 -5.16 6.32 12.67
CA SER A 29 -5.81 5.01 12.92
C SER A 29 -6.76 5.08 14.11
N ALA A 30 -7.77 5.94 14.06
CA ALA A 30 -8.83 5.96 15.06
C ALA A 30 -10.14 6.43 14.43
N LYS A 31 -10.83 5.51 13.76
CA LYS A 31 -12.30 5.41 13.66
C LYS A 31 -12.63 4.24 12.71
N LYS A 32 -12.55 3.02 13.24
CA LYS A 32 -13.16 1.85 12.59
C LYS A 32 -14.67 1.97 12.76
N GLY A 33 -15.29 2.82 11.93
CA GLY A 33 -16.73 2.90 11.83
C GLY A 33 -17.29 1.52 11.50
N LYS A 34 -18.33 1.10 12.22
CA LYS A 34 -19.12 -0.10 11.94
C LYS A 34 -19.49 -0.06 10.45
N ARG A 35 -18.93 -0.98 9.65
CA ARG A 35 -19.25 -1.08 8.21
C ARG A 35 -20.77 -1.31 8.15
N THR A 36 -21.53 -0.28 7.79
CA THR A 36 -22.95 -0.45 7.50
C THR A 36 -23.05 -1.51 6.41
N LYS A 37 -23.93 -2.50 6.60
CA LYS A 37 -24.17 -3.54 5.59
C LYS A 37 -24.62 -2.79 4.33
N LYS A 38 -23.75 -2.77 3.33
CA LYS A 38 -24.05 -2.14 2.06
C LYS A 38 -25.11 -3.00 1.37
N ASP A 39 -26.07 -2.38 0.71
CA ASP A 39 -27.15 -3.08 0.01
C ASP A 39 -26.58 -4.19 -0.90
N PRO A 40 -27.13 -5.42 -0.88
CA PRO A 40 -26.58 -6.53 -1.66
C PRO A 40 -26.50 -6.27 -3.16
N ASN A 41 -27.39 -5.41 -3.68
CA ASN A 41 -27.47 -5.05 -5.09
C ASN A 41 -26.59 -3.86 -5.47
N ALA A 42 -25.96 -3.17 -4.50
CA ALA A 42 -25.11 -2.04 -4.81
C ALA A 42 -23.80 -2.53 -5.47
N PRO A 43 -23.35 -1.88 -6.56
CA PRO A 43 -22.15 -2.31 -7.26
C PRO A 43 -20.92 -2.23 -6.36
N LYS A 44 -20.05 -3.23 -6.50
CA LYS A 44 -18.83 -3.34 -5.71
C LYS A 44 -17.89 -2.22 -6.10
N ARG A 45 -17.41 -1.45 -5.12
CA ARG A 45 -16.49 -0.32 -5.34
C ARG A 45 -15.30 -0.72 -6.23
N ALA A 46 -14.91 0.18 -7.11
CA ALA A 46 -13.68 0.07 -7.88
C ALA A 46 -12.47 -0.16 -6.97
N LEU A 47 -11.56 -1.01 -7.43
CA LEU A 47 -10.28 -1.29 -6.80
C LEU A 47 -9.24 -0.26 -7.28
N SER A 48 -8.39 0.21 -6.36
CA SER A 48 -7.26 1.08 -6.72
C SER A 48 -6.08 0.26 -7.27
N SER A 49 -5.12 0.94 -7.91
CA SER A 49 -3.89 0.34 -8.44
C SER A 49 -3.14 -0.45 -7.38
N TYR A 50 -2.99 0.13 -6.18
CA TYR A 50 -2.43 -0.56 -5.02
C TYR A 50 -3.19 -1.84 -4.63
N MET A 51 -4.51 -1.88 -4.76
CA MET A 51 -5.29 -3.08 -4.41
C MET A 51 -5.07 -4.22 -5.40
N PHE A 52 -4.86 -3.92 -6.68
CA PHE A 52 -4.46 -4.92 -7.67
C PHE A 52 -3.08 -5.48 -7.34
N PHE A 53 -2.10 -4.60 -7.14
CA PHE A 53 -0.74 -4.99 -6.73
C PHE A 53 -0.75 -5.81 -5.44
N ALA A 54 -1.46 -5.35 -4.41
CA ALA A 54 -1.52 -6.03 -3.13
C ALA A 54 -2.14 -7.41 -3.21
N LYS A 55 -3.11 -7.62 -4.12
CA LYS A 55 -3.72 -8.94 -4.35
C LYS A 55 -2.73 -9.89 -5.00
N GLU A 56 -2.02 -9.45 -6.04
CA GLU A 56 -0.97 -10.24 -6.69
C GLU A 56 0.15 -10.57 -5.71
N LYS A 57 0.74 -9.55 -5.09
CA LYS A 57 1.90 -9.73 -4.23
C LYS A 57 1.60 -10.55 -2.99
N ARG A 58 0.39 -10.41 -2.44
CA ARG A 58 -0.08 -11.29 -1.36
C ARG A 58 -0.15 -12.74 -1.81
N ASN A 59 -0.68 -13.02 -3.00
CA ASN A 59 -0.78 -14.39 -3.50
C ASN A 59 0.59 -15.01 -3.73
N GLU A 60 1.55 -14.24 -4.25
CA GLU A 60 2.96 -14.67 -4.37
C GLU A 60 3.55 -15.01 -3.00
N LEU A 61 3.45 -14.10 -2.02
CA LEU A 61 3.98 -14.31 -0.67
C LEU A 61 3.35 -15.51 0.03
N ILE A 62 2.06 -15.76 -0.18
CA ILE A 62 1.36 -16.93 0.38
C ILE A 62 1.79 -18.22 -0.32
N LYS A 63 2.02 -18.18 -1.64
CA LYS A 63 2.52 -19.35 -2.38
C LYS A 63 3.93 -19.72 -1.94
N GLU A 64 4.80 -18.74 -1.74
CA GLU A 64 6.17 -18.95 -1.26
C GLU A 64 6.19 -19.38 0.21
N ASN A 65 5.32 -18.80 1.04
CA ASN A 65 5.26 -19.04 2.48
C ASN A 65 3.81 -19.12 2.97
N PRO A 66 3.19 -20.31 2.94
CA PRO A 66 1.80 -20.48 3.37
C PRO A 66 1.59 -20.15 4.86
N GLU A 67 2.62 -20.23 5.70
CA GLU A 67 2.56 -19.81 7.10
C GLU A 67 2.29 -18.30 7.27
N LEU A 68 2.79 -17.47 6.34
CA LEU A 68 2.55 -16.02 6.36
C LEU A 68 1.09 -15.67 6.01
N ALA A 69 0.31 -16.61 5.45
CA ALA A 69 -1.11 -16.39 5.19
C ALA A 69 -1.90 -16.09 6.47
N LYS A 70 -1.47 -16.66 7.61
CA LYS A 70 -2.06 -16.43 8.93
C LYS A 70 -1.68 -15.03 9.46
N ASP A 71 -0.50 -14.52 9.11
CA ASP A 71 -0.01 -13.20 9.53
C ASP A 71 -0.28 -12.11 8.47
N VAL A 72 -1.55 -11.72 8.40
CA VAL A 72 -2.01 -10.66 7.49
C VAL A 72 -1.34 -9.32 7.76
N ALA A 73 -0.92 -9.06 9.01
CA ALA A 73 -0.30 -7.80 9.40
C ALA A 73 1.11 -7.69 8.80
N THR A 74 1.89 -8.76 8.89
CA THR A 74 3.24 -8.81 8.31
C THR A 74 3.19 -8.76 6.78
N VAL A 75 2.28 -9.51 6.15
CA VAL A 75 2.08 -9.44 4.69
C VAL A 75 1.71 -8.03 4.25
N GLY A 76 0.80 -7.35 4.95
CA GLY A 76 0.42 -5.99 4.63
C GLY A 76 1.58 -4.99 4.72
N LYS A 77 2.48 -5.15 5.69
CA LYS A 77 3.70 -4.33 5.81
C LYS A 77 4.66 -4.57 4.65
N LEU A 78 4.90 -5.83 4.27
CA LEU A 78 5.79 -6.18 3.17
C LEU A 78 5.28 -5.67 1.82
N VAL A 79 3.98 -5.87 1.55
CA VAL A 79 3.33 -5.35 0.34
C VAL A 79 3.38 -3.81 0.30
N GLY A 80 3.10 -3.16 1.43
CA GLY A 80 3.18 -1.71 1.53
C GLY A 80 4.60 -1.19 1.29
N ALA A 81 5.62 -1.88 1.82
CA ALA A 81 7.01 -1.54 1.56
C ALA A 81 7.36 -1.71 0.08
N ALA A 82 7.01 -2.87 -0.51
CA ALA A 82 7.23 -3.14 -1.93
C ALA A 82 6.60 -2.07 -2.83
N TRP A 83 5.35 -1.67 -2.58
CA TRP A 83 4.70 -0.61 -3.36
C TRP A 83 5.41 0.74 -3.30
N ASN A 84 5.97 1.11 -2.15
CA ASN A 84 6.74 2.36 -2.04
C ASN A 84 8.11 2.26 -2.70
N SER A 85 8.65 1.04 -2.86
CA SER A 85 9.91 0.79 -3.57
C SER A 85 9.74 0.63 -5.07
N LEU A 86 8.52 0.36 -5.57
CA LEU A 86 8.25 0.28 -7.01
C LEU A 86 8.39 1.66 -7.69
N ASP A 87 8.93 1.65 -8.90
CA ASP A 87 9.00 2.83 -9.76
C ASP A 87 7.67 3.09 -10.48
N ASP A 88 7.51 4.31 -11.01
CA ASP A 88 6.28 4.71 -11.70
C ASP A 88 6.01 3.86 -12.95
N SER A 89 7.07 3.36 -13.60
CA SER A 89 6.97 2.42 -14.73
C SER A 89 6.33 1.09 -14.32
N GLU A 90 6.63 0.59 -13.13
CA GLU A 90 6.06 -0.66 -12.61
C GLU A 90 4.64 -0.44 -12.08
N LYS A 91 4.31 0.77 -11.64
CA LYS A 91 2.95 1.16 -11.23
C LYS A 91 2.02 1.41 -12.41
N ALA A 92 2.54 1.88 -13.54
CA ALA A 92 1.78 2.19 -14.75
C ALA A 92 0.80 1.07 -15.21
N PRO A 93 1.19 -0.22 -15.28
CA PRO A 93 0.23 -1.29 -15.62
C PRO A 93 -0.88 -1.42 -14.58
N TYR A 94 -0.59 -1.26 -13.28
CA TYR A 94 -1.58 -1.32 -12.21
C TYR A 94 -2.53 -0.12 -12.22
N GLU A 95 -2.06 1.06 -12.64
CA GLU A 95 -2.90 2.23 -12.83
C GLU A 95 -3.89 2.04 -13.98
N LYS A 96 -3.45 1.47 -15.11
CA LYS A 96 -4.36 1.10 -16.21
C LYS A 96 -5.43 0.10 -15.78
N LEU A 97 -5.06 -0.91 -14.99
CA LEU A 97 -6.02 -1.87 -14.43
C LEU A 97 -7.03 -1.20 -13.48
N ALA A 98 -6.56 -0.26 -12.66
CA ALA A 98 -7.42 0.50 -11.77
C ALA A 98 -8.40 1.41 -12.52
N GLU A 99 -7.95 2.03 -13.60
CA GLU A 99 -8.80 2.83 -14.47
C GLU A 99 -9.86 1.99 -15.18
N ALA A 100 -9.49 0.83 -15.72
CA ALA A 100 -10.46 -0.10 -16.31
C ALA A 100 -11.53 -0.57 -15.30
N ASP A 101 -11.13 -0.85 -14.05
CA ASP A 101 -12.09 -1.23 -13.00
C ASP A 101 -12.94 -0.05 -12.49
N ARG A 102 -12.40 1.18 -12.55
CA ARG A 102 -13.17 2.40 -12.31
C ARG A 102 -14.29 2.55 -13.34
N GLU A 103 -14.00 2.38 -14.62
CA GLU A 103 -15.01 2.43 -15.68
C GLU A 103 -16.06 1.33 -15.52
N ARG A 104 -15.65 0.10 -15.19
CA ARG A 104 -16.57 -0.99 -14.86
C ARG A 104 -17.52 -0.58 -13.74
N TYR A 105 -16.98 -0.04 -12.64
CA TYR A 105 -17.78 0.40 -11.50
C TYR A 105 -18.74 1.53 -11.88
N GLU A 106 -18.31 2.50 -12.69
CA GLU A 106 -19.15 3.60 -13.16
C GLU A 106 -20.33 3.11 -14.01
N ARG A 107 -20.09 2.13 -14.90
CA ARG A 107 -21.17 1.49 -15.69
C ARG A 107 -22.17 0.76 -14.81
N GLU A 108 -21.71 -0.13 -13.93
CA GLU A 108 -22.59 -0.88 -13.02
C GLU A 108 -23.34 0.06 -12.06
N LYS A 109 -22.69 1.16 -11.64
CA LYS A 109 -23.31 2.20 -10.83
C LYS A 109 -24.42 2.90 -11.59
N LEU A 110 -24.20 3.27 -12.84
CA LEU A 110 -25.22 3.91 -13.66
C LEU A 110 -26.43 2.99 -13.87
N GLU A 111 -26.19 1.70 -14.15
CA GLU A 111 -27.25 0.70 -14.27
C GLU A 111 -28.03 0.50 -12.97
N TYR A 112 -27.37 0.54 -11.82
CA TYR A 112 -28.01 0.40 -10.51
C TYR A 112 -28.92 1.59 -10.16
N TYR A 113 -28.60 2.80 -10.62
CA TYR A 113 -29.39 4.01 -10.38
C TYR A 113 -30.45 4.29 -11.46
N LYS A 114 -30.53 3.44 -12.48
CA LYS A 114 -31.54 3.52 -13.54
C LYS A 114 -32.81 2.80 -13.10
#